data_AF-A0A345P3R1-F1
#
_entry.id   AF-A0A345P3R1-F1
#
_cell.length_a   1.000
_cell.length_b   1.000
_cell.length_c   1.000
_cell.angle_alpha   90.00
_cell.angle_beta   90.00
_cell.angle_gamma   90.00
#
_symmetry.space_group_name_H-M   'P 1'
#
loop_
_entity.id
_entity.type
_entity.pdbx_description
1 polymer ?
#
loop_
_entity_poly.entity_id
_entity_poly.type
_entity_poly.pdbx_seq_one_letter_code
_entity_poly.pdbx_strand_id
1 'polypeptide(L)'
;MDTRKKFPRVSDIVLIIFLIAFTIGVLYKCTHHPHHLVTLKFQTLDECLIGVRASAGEDLEIASSNANGVSGHLTVSKRSFGCSPQIQGAPNLGYQGWYQKAPTLEERLISD
;
A
#
# COMPACT_ATOMS: atom_id res chain seq x y z
N MET A 1 31.18 -2.58 -48.06
CA MET A 1 30.09 -2.71 -47.07
C MET A 1 29.87 -1.32 -46.49
N ASP A 2 28.78 -0.67 -46.91
CA ASP A 2 28.49 0.74 -46.64
C ASP A 2 27.59 0.84 -45.40
N THR A 3 28.18 1.09 -44.22
CA THR A 3 27.41 1.29 -42.98
C THR A 3 27.03 2.77 -42.84
N ARG A 4 26.04 3.20 -43.62
CA ARG A 4 25.40 4.51 -43.42
C ARG A 4 24.67 4.49 -42.08
N LYS A 5 25.33 5.01 -41.03
CA LYS A 5 24.65 5.39 -39.78
C LYS A 5 23.57 6.41 -40.12
N LYS A 6 22.32 5.95 -40.20
CA LYS A 6 21.14 6.78 -40.43
C LYS A 6 20.90 7.55 -39.12
N PHE A 7 21.39 8.78 -39.06
CA PHE A 7 21.08 9.67 -37.94
C PHE A 7 19.55 9.83 -37.84
N PRO A 8 18.95 9.63 -36.65
CA PRO A 8 17.53 9.86 -36.48
C PRO A 8 17.22 11.30 -36.84
N ARG A 9 16.18 11.53 -37.65
CA ARG A 9 15.80 12.91 -37.99
C ARG A 9 15.25 13.56 -36.72
N VAL A 10 15.36 14.88 -36.61
CA VAL A 10 14.86 15.63 -35.45
C VAL A 10 13.39 15.29 -35.15
N SER A 11 12.59 15.00 -36.18
CA SER A 11 11.20 14.53 -36.05
C SER A 11 11.06 13.18 -35.32
N ASP A 12 11.99 12.24 -35.51
CA ASP A 12 11.98 10.94 -34.82
C ASP A 12 12.29 11.12 -33.32
N ILE A 13 13.21 12.04 -33.00
CA ILE A 13 13.59 12.34 -31.62
C ILE A 13 12.43 12.97 -30.87
N VAL A 14 11.72 13.93 -31.48
CA VAL A 14 10.54 14.58 -30.87
C VAL A 14 9.42 13.57 -30.64
N LEU A 15 9.18 12.66 -31.58
CA LEU A 15 8.18 11.61 -31.44
C LEU A 15 8.52 10.66 -30.28
N ILE A 16 9.78 10.26 -30.15
CA ILE A 16 10.25 9.39 -29.06
C ILE A 16 10.06 10.07 -27.70
N ILE A 17 10.41 11.36 -27.58
CA ILE A 17 10.23 12.12 -26.34
C ILE A 17 8.74 12.19 -25.97
N PHE A 18 7.87 12.42 -26.95
CA PHE A 18 6.42 12.48 -26.73
C PHE A 18 5.84 11.13 -26.27
N LEU A 19 6.29 10.03 -26.88
CA LEU A 19 5.90 8.68 -26.49
C LEU A 19 6.39 8.35 -25.07
N ILE A 20 7.61 8.71 -24.71
CA ILE A 20 8.14 8.50 -23.36
C ILE A 20 7.32 9.30 -22.33
N ALA A 21 7.05 10.59 -22.61
CA ALA A 21 6.24 11.43 -21.73
C ALA A 21 4.81 10.89 -21.56
N PHE A 22 4.18 10.42 -22.65
CA PHE A 22 2.87 9.79 -22.60
C PHE A 22 2.86 8.50 -21.78
N THR A 23 3.88 7.65 -21.97
CA THR A 23 3.99 6.37 -21.24
C THR A 23 4.19 6.61 -19.74
N ILE A 24 5.02 7.58 -19.36
CA ILE A 24 5.22 7.97 -17.96
C ILE A 24 3.92 8.55 -17.37
N GLY A 25 3.21 9.39 -18.12
CA GLY A 25 1.95 9.99 -17.68
C GLY A 25 0.84 8.95 -17.42
N VAL A 26 0.73 7.95 -18.29
CA VAL A 26 -0.24 6.85 -18.12
C VAL A 26 0.12 5.96 -16.93
N LEU A 27 1.42 5.66 -16.73
CA LEU A 27 1.89 4.89 -15.59
C LEU A 27 1.62 5.61 -14.25
N TYR A 28 1.74 6.94 -14.22
CA TYR A 28 1.52 7.73 -13.00
C TYR A 28 0.07 7.73 -12.52
N LYS A 29 -0.91 7.64 -13.44
CA LYS A 29 -2.34 7.59 -13.09
C LYS A 29 -2.80 6.26 -12.49
N CYS A 30 -2.06 5.17 -12.67
CA CYS A 30 -2.44 3.86 -12.14
C CYS A 30 -1.90 3.57 -10.73
N THR A 31 -0.91 4.31 -10.24
CA THR A 31 -0.15 3.91 -9.02
C THR A 31 -0.51 4.65 -7.74
N HIS A 32 -1.41 5.65 -7.77
CA HIS A 32 -1.71 6.49 -6.60
C HIS A 32 -3.10 6.26 -6.01
N HIS A 33 -3.44 5.01 -5.68
CA HIS A 33 -4.43 4.78 -4.61
C HIS A 33 -3.66 4.63 -3.30
N PRO A 34 -3.47 5.70 -2.50
CA PRO A 34 -2.92 5.55 -1.16
C PRO A 34 -3.91 4.69 -0.37
N HIS A 35 -3.60 3.41 -0.22
CA HIS A 35 -4.26 2.61 0.80
C HIS A 35 -3.87 3.23 2.15
N HIS A 36 -4.81 3.94 2.78
CA HIS A 36 -4.60 4.53 4.10
C HIS A 36 -4.40 3.41 5.11
N LEU A 37 -3.15 3.06 5.34
CA LEU A 37 -2.73 2.09 6.34
C LEU A 37 -2.55 2.82 7.65
N VAL A 38 -3.42 2.51 8.60
CA VAL A 38 -3.25 2.93 9.99
C VAL A 38 -2.38 1.89 10.67
N THR A 39 -1.31 2.31 11.35
CA THR A 39 -0.44 1.40 12.12
C THR A 39 -0.41 1.78 13.59
N LEU A 40 -0.40 0.77 14.45
CA LEU A 40 -0.51 0.87 15.90
C LEU A 40 0.52 -0.07 16.55
N LYS A 41 1.02 0.25 17.74
CA LYS A 41 2.00 -0.56 18.47
C LYS A 41 1.41 -1.02 19.79
N PHE A 42 1.61 -2.29 20.11
CA PHE A 42 1.06 -2.98 21.27
C PHE A 42 2.11 -3.87 21.92
N GLN A 43 1.91 -4.27 23.17
CA GLN A 43 2.86 -5.17 23.85
C GLN A 43 2.53 -6.63 23.57
N THR A 44 1.24 -6.97 23.41
CA THR A 44 0.77 -8.34 23.19
C THR A 44 -0.08 -8.45 21.93
N LEU A 45 -0.26 -9.69 21.45
CA LEU A 45 -1.09 -9.98 20.29
C LEU A 45 -2.57 -9.66 20.57
N ASP A 46 -3.06 -10.00 21.76
CA ASP A 46 -4.44 -9.69 22.18
C ASP A 46 -4.70 -8.19 22.22
N GLU A 47 -3.79 -7.41 22.81
CA GLU A 47 -3.87 -5.94 22.78
C GLU A 47 -3.89 -5.41 21.35
N CYS A 48 -3.13 -6.04 20.45
CA CYS A 48 -3.12 -5.67 19.04
C CYS A 48 -4.47 -5.90 18.37
N LEU A 49 -5.06 -7.08 18.54
CA LEU A 49 -6.36 -7.41 17.96
C LEU A 49 -7.47 -6.52 18.54
N ILE A 50 -7.48 -6.32 19.86
CA ILE A 50 -8.45 -5.45 20.54
C ILE A 50 -8.27 -3.99 20.07
N GLY A 51 -7.03 -3.51 20.01
CA GLY A 51 -6.74 -2.14 19.61
C GLY A 51 -7.07 -1.88 18.13
N VAL A 52 -6.79 -2.84 17.24
CA VAL A 52 -7.19 -2.75 15.82
C VAL A 52 -8.72 -2.75 15.70
N ARG A 53 -9.43 -3.64 16.40
CA ARG A 53 -10.90 -3.69 16.44
C ARG A 53 -11.49 -2.35 16.93
N ALA A 54 -10.98 -1.83 18.04
CA ALA A 54 -11.42 -0.58 18.63
C ALA A 54 -11.14 0.63 17.72
N SER A 55 -9.97 0.65 17.06
CA SER A 55 -9.57 1.75 16.17
C SER A 55 -10.30 1.71 14.82
N ALA A 56 -10.58 0.51 14.31
CA ALA A 56 -11.35 0.33 13.09
C ALA A 56 -12.86 0.56 13.32
N GLY A 57 -13.35 0.33 14.55
CA GLY A 57 -14.77 0.37 14.86
C GLY A 57 -15.54 -0.81 14.25
N GLU A 58 -14.83 -1.88 13.88
CA GLU A 58 -15.36 -3.05 13.17
C GLU A 58 -14.81 -4.33 13.79
N ASP A 59 -15.58 -5.41 13.70
CA ASP A 59 -15.12 -6.74 14.11
C ASP A 59 -14.07 -7.29 13.16
N LEU A 60 -13.23 -8.19 13.68
CA LEU A 60 -12.12 -8.80 12.96
C LEU A 60 -12.47 -10.23 12.56
N GLU A 61 -12.38 -10.53 11.27
CA GLU A 61 -12.51 -11.87 10.71
C GLU A 61 -11.09 -12.41 10.43
N ILE A 62 -10.60 -13.30 11.30
CA ILE A 62 -9.24 -13.85 11.19
C ILE A 62 -9.20 -14.85 10.01
N ALA A 63 -8.35 -14.57 9.03
CA ALA A 63 -8.13 -15.44 7.88
C ALA A 63 -6.88 -16.30 8.01
N SER A 64 -5.85 -15.79 8.71
CA SER A 64 -4.58 -16.48 8.91
C SER A 64 -4.02 -16.16 10.29
N SER A 65 -3.48 -17.18 10.96
CA SER A 65 -2.80 -17.07 12.24
C SER A 65 -1.58 -17.98 12.22
N ASN A 66 -0.39 -17.41 12.34
CA ASN A 66 0.87 -18.14 12.36
C ASN A 66 1.91 -17.44 13.25
N ALA A 67 3.13 -18.00 13.31
CA ALA A 67 4.23 -17.45 14.10
C ALA A 67 4.66 -16.03 13.67
N ASN A 68 4.32 -15.61 12.44
CA ASN A 68 4.60 -14.27 11.91
C ASN A 68 3.45 -13.28 12.20
N GLY A 69 2.44 -13.70 12.96
CA GLY A 69 1.31 -12.87 13.36
C GLY A 69 -0.05 -13.37 12.88
N VAL A 70 -1.05 -12.53 13.07
CA VAL A 70 -2.45 -12.75 12.69
C VAL A 70 -2.83 -11.77 11.61
N SER A 71 -3.55 -12.20 10.58
CA SER A 71 -4.10 -11.33 9.55
C SER A 71 -5.50 -11.77 9.13
N GLY A 72 -6.25 -10.84 8.55
CA GLY A 72 -7.64 -11.09 8.20
C GLY A 72 -8.31 -9.88 7.58
N HIS A 73 -9.64 -9.85 7.69
CA HIS A 73 -10.47 -8.79 7.14
C HIS A 73 -11.35 -8.17 8.22
N LEU A 74 -11.64 -6.88 8.09
CA LEU A 74 -12.67 -6.21 8.86
C LEU A 74 -14.04 -6.69 8.36
N THR A 75 -14.96 -7.01 9.26
CA THR A 75 -16.23 -7.69 8.90
C THR A 75 -17.13 -6.86 8.00
N VAL A 76 -17.15 -5.53 8.19
CA VAL A 76 -18.08 -4.63 7.48
C VAL A 76 -17.44 -4.11 6.19
N SER A 77 -16.24 -3.55 6.28
CA SER A 77 -15.54 -2.95 5.14
C SER A 77 -14.80 -3.96 4.26
N LYS A 78 -14.67 -5.22 4.71
CA LYS A 78 -13.92 -6.30 4.03
C LYS A 78 -12.47 -5.94 3.71
N ARG A 79 -11.94 -4.93 4.41
CA ARG A 79 -10.57 -4.43 4.28
C ARG A 79 -9.61 -5.24 5.11
N SER A 80 -8.35 -5.31 4.69
CA SER A 80 -7.36 -6.13 5.37
C SER A 80 -6.87 -5.50 6.67
N PHE A 81 -6.58 -6.35 7.65
CA PHE A 81 -5.84 -6.02 8.85
C PHE A 81 -4.75 -7.05 9.13
N GLY A 82 -3.80 -6.68 9.98
CA GLY A 82 -2.82 -7.61 10.53
C GLY A 82 -2.21 -7.15 11.84
N CYS A 83 -1.71 -8.12 12.60
CA CYS A 83 -0.96 -7.95 13.83
C CYS A 83 0.27 -8.84 13.74
N SER A 84 1.45 -8.25 13.59
CA SER A 84 2.70 -8.98 13.42
C SER A 84 3.70 -8.62 14.53
N PRO A 85 4.50 -9.57 15.02
CA PRO A 85 5.56 -9.24 15.98
C PRO A 85 6.56 -8.29 15.33
N GLN A 86 7.02 -7.26 16.05
CA GLN A 86 8.11 -6.43 15.56
C GLN A 86 9.40 -7.27 15.54
N ILE A 87 10.03 -7.40 14.37
CA ILE A 87 11.32 -8.05 14.26
C ILE A 87 12.35 -6.96 13.93
N GLN A 88 12.97 -6.37 14.96
CA GLN A 88 14.27 -5.69 14.84
C GLN A 88 14.87 -5.34 16.21
N GLY A 89 15.95 -6.05 16.59
CA GLY A 89 17.07 -5.53 17.40
C GLY A 89 16.88 -5.12 18.86
N ALA A 90 15.67 -5.13 19.44
CA ALA A 90 15.44 -4.62 20.80
C ALA A 90 14.76 -5.65 21.73
N PRO A 91 15.20 -5.79 23.00
CA PRO A 91 14.51 -6.61 23.99
C PRO A 91 13.25 -5.88 24.49
N ASN A 92 12.11 -6.20 23.88
CA ASN A 92 10.70 -5.90 24.24
C ASN A 92 9.89 -5.81 22.92
N LEU A 93 9.97 -6.87 22.11
CA LEU A 93 9.37 -6.91 20.77
C LEU A 93 7.86 -7.09 20.91
N GLY A 94 7.16 -5.97 21.06
CA GLY A 94 5.71 -5.91 20.99
C GLY A 94 5.17 -6.27 19.61
N TYR A 95 3.88 -6.07 19.42
CA TYR A 95 3.16 -6.33 18.18
C TYR A 95 2.86 -5.02 17.45
N GLN A 96 3.04 -5.03 16.13
CA GLN A 96 2.60 -3.96 15.25
C GLN A 96 1.29 -4.37 14.59
N GLY A 97 0.22 -3.64 14.92
CA GLY A 97 -1.07 -3.73 14.29
C GLY A 97 -1.16 -2.80 13.08
N TRP A 98 -1.88 -3.22 12.06
CA TRP A 98 -2.23 -2.39 10.92
C TRP A 98 -3.60 -2.75 10.36
N TYR A 99 -4.29 -1.78 9.78
CA TYR A 99 -5.51 -2.01 9.02
C TYR A 99 -5.67 -0.97 7.91
N GLN A 100 -6.38 -1.35 6.85
CA GLN A 100 -6.72 -0.44 5.76
C GLN A 100 -7.98 0.34 6.13
N LYS A 101 -7.90 1.68 6.09
CA LYS A 101 -9.02 2.59 6.31
C LYS A 101 -9.62 3.04 4.97
N ALA A 102 -10.90 3.41 4.97
CA ALA A 102 -11.50 4.09 3.83
C ALA A 102 -10.80 5.43 3.61
N PRO A 103 -10.56 5.83 2.35
CA PRO A 103 -10.25 7.23 2.07
C PRO A 103 -11.43 8.07 2.57
N THR A 104 -11.11 9.15 3.26
CA THR A 104 -12.11 10.12 3.73
C THR A 104 -12.77 10.81 2.54
N LEU A 105 -13.95 11.40 2.74
CA LEU A 105 -14.68 12.12 1.68
C LEU A 105 -13.83 13.26 1.06
N GLU A 106 -13.01 13.92 1.87
CA GLU A 106 -12.08 14.96 1.44
C GLU A 106 -10.99 14.41 0.49
N GLU A 107 -10.46 13.22 0.78
CA GLU A 107 -9.42 12.57 -0.03
C GLU A 107 -9.97 12.02 -1.36
N ARG A 108 -11.25 11.60 -1.38
CA ARG A 108 -11.91 11.19 -2.63
C ARG A 108 -12.06 12.35 -3.60
N LEU A 109 -12.34 13.56 -3.10
CA LEU A 109 -12.52 14.76 -3.92
C LEU A 109 -11.20 15.30 -4.49
N ILE A 110 -10.05 14.92 -3.94
CA ILE A 110 -8.72 15.32 -4.42
C ILE A 110 -8.17 14.32 -5.47
N SER A 111 -8.73 13.10 -5.51
CA SER A 111 -8.27 12.02 -6.37
C SER A 111 -9.08 11.82 -7.66
N ASP A 112 -10.17 12.58 -7.85
CA ASP A 112 -10.97 12.67 -9.09
C ASP A 112 -10.51 13.88 -9.93
#